data_AF-A0A0Q6W2G9-F1
#
_entry.id   AF-A0A0Q6W2G9-F1
#
_cell.length_a   1.000
_cell.length_b   1.000
_cell.length_c   1.000
_cell.angle_alpha   90.00
_cell.angle_beta   90.00
_cell.angle_gamma   90.00
#
_symmetry.space_group_name_H-M   'P 1'
#
loop_
_entity.id
_entity.type
_entity.pdbx_description
1 polymer ?
#
loop_
_entity_poly.entity_id
_entity_poly.type
_entity_poly.pdbx_seq_one_letter_code
_entity_poly.pdbx_strand_id
1 'polypeptide(L)'
;MVEAGVPLPDGRTKRDRQALASIASGIISSARTKPGQWMSYSRSESWYPGQEMYYGDAFGYSTVVGAMERLTDSPLIEGHIKARPGDHLRKTPTGVTLQSRILPAVAAAKIVLPKMDKELAQSIRLRRREDKRLIPYKETEAIYRMRSMLTRLNAHYAAADIEFHGGRHDGDAAFFMSKKGHEYGVDLSSRACHRVFNDVWTLGGRYYGAAWQAMDKDARKQIVIGGEEVFEADFATLHPRLLYHAAGIRLEGDAYDIPGYRDQRDACKRGVNILINATAYPEAVHALSEHVGGGYHEAVDMIEAIREKHAPIARFFHSDAGIRLQRVDSSICTDIVNELTLRQGVTCLSVHDSFIVPSSHKTTVIDAMERHFNKHVDGVSRVLNSSVKTKECRPSPLHKGFILPSARPASCRAASSDSESNRNRRKIQSRTLKTVRVEETYSVVTNRFSRIKTRAKAAATIKAQSLSAASSVVVEHGKRRRKPVECIQTTHVCVDAANVPERPVEPVSDDCRHGAKMTEKPSAIWQPRKRTVPELIREAERKRDARRNGKLKSGQE
;
A
#
# COMPACT_ATOMS: atom_id res chain seq x y z
N MET A 1 11.41 -23.15 5.38
CA MET A 1 11.42 -23.54 3.94
C MET A 1 11.83 -25.00 3.76
N VAL A 2 13.03 -25.39 4.20
CA VAL A 2 13.41 -26.82 4.27
C VAL A 2 12.42 -27.59 5.16
N GLU A 3 12.03 -27.03 6.31
CA GLU A 3 11.00 -27.62 7.19
C GLU A 3 9.60 -27.71 6.55
N ALA A 4 9.33 -26.92 5.50
CA ALA A 4 8.08 -26.94 4.75
C ALA A 4 8.10 -27.95 3.59
N GLY A 5 9.13 -28.80 3.51
CA GLY A 5 9.29 -29.80 2.46
C GLY A 5 9.54 -29.22 1.06
N VAL A 6 9.91 -27.94 0.95
CA VAL A 6 10.12 -27.26 -0.35
C VAL A 6 11.57 -27.47 -0.82
N PRO A 7 11.83 -28.25 -1.88
CA PRO A 7 13.15 -28.35 -2.48
C PRO A 7 13.47 -27.06 -3.24
N LEU A 8 14.10 -26.10 -2.58
CA LEU A 8 14.63 -24.90 -3.22
C LEU A 8 15.95 -25.23 -3.95
N PRO A 9 16.20 -24.65 -5.14
CA PRO A 9 17.47 -24.79 -5.85
C PRO A 9 18.66 -24.27 -5.02
N ASP A 10 19.86 -24.83 -5.26
CA ASP A 10 21.07 -24.42 -4.55
C ASP A 10 21.44 -22.95 -4.81
N GLY A 11 21.39 -22.15 -3.75
CA GLY A 11 21.86 -20.76 -3.77
C GLY A 11 23.35 -20.67 -3.50
N ARG A 12 24.12 -20.18 -4.49
CA ARG A 12 25.59 -20.07 -4.46
C ARG A 12 26.11 -19.32 -3.24
N THR A 13 25.51 -18.19 -2.89
CA THR A 13 25.87 -17.37 -1.72
C THR A 13 24.77 -17.34 -0.65
N LYS A 14 25.08 -16.82 0.55
CA LYS A 14 24.06 -16.54 1.59
C LYS A 14 22.95 -15.62 1.05
N ARG A 15 23.32 -14.61 0.23
CA ARG A 15 22.37 -13.67 -0.40
C ARG A 15 21.51 -14.35 -1.46
N ASP A 16 22.07 -15.26 -2.28
CA ASP A 16 21.27 -16.08 -3.22
C ASP A 16 20.22 -16.91 -2.48
N ARG A 17 20.60 -17.59 -1.38
CA ARG A 17 19.69 -18.44 -0.60
C ARG A 17 18.57 -17.63 0.06
N GLN A 18 18.90 -16.45 0.59
CA GLN A 18 17.90 -15.52 1.14
C GLN A 18 16.94 -15.01 0.04
N ALA A 19 17.45 -14.60 -1.12
CA ALA A 19 16.61 -14.15 -2.24
C ALA A 19 15.69 -15.27 -2.75
N LEU A 20 16.21 -16.49 -2.94
CA LEU A 20 15.45 -17.68 -3.32
C LEU A 20 14.32 -17.97 -2.32
N ALA A 21 14.62 -17.97 -1.02
CA ALA A 21 13.64 -18.23 0.02
C ALA A 21 12.54 -17.15 0.06
N SER A 22 12.91 -15.86 0.05
CA SER A 22 11.94 -14.76 0.06
C SER A 22 11.03 -14.76 -1.17
N ILE A 23 11.58 -15.03 -2.37
CA ILE A 23 10.80 -15.11 -3.62
C ILE A 23 9.87 -16.33 -3.58
N ALA A 24 10.36 -17.50 -3.17
CA ALA A 24 9.54 -18.71 -3.07
C ALA A 24 8.39 -18.56 -2.05
N SER A 25 8.64 -17.95 -0.89
CA SER A 25 7.59 -17.60 0.08
C SER A 25 6.56 -16.63 -0.50
N GLY A 26 7.00 -15.64 -1.29
CA GLY A 26 6.10 -14.73 -2.02
C GLY A 26 5.24 -15.45 -3.06
N ILE A 27 5.81 -16.39 -3.80
CA ILE A 27 5.09 -17.23 -4.79
C ILE A 27 4.02 -18.08 -4.10
N ILE A 28 4.37 -18.76 -3.00
CA ILE A 28 3.42 -19.59 -2.22
C ILE A 28 2.32 -18.72 -1.60
N SER A 29 2.66 -17.57 -1.02
CA SER A 29 1.68 -16.60 -0.48
C SER A 29 0.73 -16.08 -1.56
N SER A 30 1.21 -15.81 -2.77
CA SER A 30 0.37 -15.42 -3.91
C SER A 30 -0.49 -16.57 -4.43
N ALA A 31 0.04 -17.80 -4.51
CA ALA A 31 -0.73 -18.99 -4.90
C ALA A 31 -1.89 -19.27 -3.92
N ARG A 32 -1.69 -19.02 -2.62
CA ARG A 32 -2.72 -19.09 -1.59
C ARG A 32 -3.75 -17.98 -1.74
N THR A 33 -3.32 -16.72 -1.61
CA THR A 33 -4.25 -15.58 -1.47
C THR A 33 -4.90 -15.14 -2.77
N LYS A 34 -4.23 -15.35 -3.91
CA LYS A 34 -4.65 -14.85 -5.24
C LYS A 34 -4.36 -15.90 -6.33
N PRO A 35 -5.04 -17.06 -6.30
CA PRO A 35 -4.86 -18.12 -7.30
C PRO A 35 -4.99 -17.58 -8.73
N GLY A 36 -4.11 -18.01 -9.63
CA GLY A 36 -4.10 -17.56 -11.03
C GLY A 36 -3.58 -16.13 -11.27
N GLN A 37 -3.23 -15.35 -10.23
CA GLN A 37 -2.67 -14.01 -10.45
C GLN A 37 -1.18 -14.05 -10.81
N TRP A 38 -0.83 -13.42 -11.92
CA TRP A 38 0.56 -13.19 -12.33
C TRP A 38 1.28 -12.21 -11.41
N MET A 39 2.46 -12.59 -10.91
CA MET A 39 3.39 -11.72 -10.17
C MET A 39 4.42 -11.14 -11.13
N SER A 40 4.63 -9.81 -11.16
CA SER A 40 5.67 -9.18 -11.97
C SER A 40 6.98 -8.93 -11.20
N TYR A 41 8.09 -8.87 -11.93
CA TYR A 41 9.40 -8.47 -11.43
C TYR A 41 10.20 -7.74 -12.51
N SER A 42 11.19 -6.93 -12.11
CA SER A 42 12.03 -6.22 -13.07
C SER A 42 13.16 -7.09 -13.61
N ARG A 43 13.43 -6.99 -14.92
CA ARG A 43 14.67 -7.47 -15.54
C ARG A 43 15.62 -6.34 -15.91
N SER A 44 15.35 -5.11 -15.46
CA SER A 44 16.25 -3.97 -15.64
C SER A 44 17.12 -3.80 -14.40
N GLU A 45 18.45 -3.83 -14.55
CA GLU A 45 19.39 -3.61 -13.46
C GLU A 45 19.16 -2.26 -12.76
N SER A 46 18.83 -1.22 -13.54
CA SER A 46 18.52 0.13 -13.05
C SER A 46 17.37 0.22 -12.04
N TRP A 47 16.55 -0.82 -11.91
CA TRP A 47 15.44 -0.92 -10.93
C TRP A 47 15.92 -1.21 -9.50
N TYR A 48 17.06 -1.89 -9.35
CA TYR A 48 17.48 -2.49 -8.08
C TYR A 48 18.28 -1.58 -7.12
N PRO A 49 19.01 -0.54 -7.56
CA PRO A 49 19.63 0.42 -6.63
C PRO A 49 18.60 1.05 -5.69
N GLY A 50 18.94 1.13 -4.40
CA GLY A 50 18.08 1.67 -3.35
C GLY A 50 16.99 0.72 -2.86
N GLN A 51 16.86 -0.49 -3.42
CA GLN A 51 15.87 -1.48 -2.98
C GLN A 51 16.38 -2.29 -1.77
N GLU A 52 17.70 -2.38 -1.58
CA GLU A 52 18.34 -2.96 -0.40
C GLU A 52 17.87 -2.33 0.91
N MET A 53 17.52 -1.03 0.89
CA MET A 53 16.89 -0.34 2.02
C MET A 53 15.55 -0.96 2.45
N TYR A 54 14.78 -1.53 1.51
CA TYR A 54 13.40 -1.99 1.70
C TYR A 54 13.22 -3.52 1.71
N TYR A 55 14.24 -4.26 1.30
CA TYR A 55 14.19 -5.72 1.14
C TYR A 55 15.50 -6.41 1.57
N GLY A 56 16.49 -5.65 2.06
CA GLY A 56 17.82 -6.13 2.47
C GLY A 56 18.78 -6.41 1.29
N ASP A 57 20.06 -6.55 1.62
CA ASP A 57 21.18 -6.75 0.66
C ASP A 57 21.04 -7.99 -0.25
N ALA A 58 20.10 -8.89 0.06
CA ALA A 58 19.76 -10.04 -0.78
C ALA A 58 18.92 -9.65 -2.01
N PHE A 59 18.29 -8.48 -2.05
CA PHE A 59 17.33 -8.10 -3.10
C PHE A 59 17.94 -7.23 -4.22
N GLY A 60 19.12 -7.61 -4.71
CA GLY A 60 19.77 -6.98 -5.86
C GLY A 60 19.37 -7.60 -7.21
N TYR A 61 19.79 -6.97 -8.32
CA TYR A 61 19.49 -7.42 -9.67
C TYR A 61 19.94 -8.87 -9.93
N SER A 62 21.22 -9.17 -9.67
CA SER A 62 21.81 -10.48 -9.94
C SER A 62 21.23 -11.60 -9.07
N THR A 63 20.88 -11.32 -7.82
CA THR A 63 20.29 -12.30 -6.90
C THR A 63 18.81 -12.53 -7.18
N VAL A 64 18.02 -11.49 -7.47
CA VAL A 64 16.58 -11.62 -7.77
C VAL A 64 16.35 -12.24 -9.15
N VAL A 65 17.03 -11.76 -10.20
CA VAL A 65 16.92 -12.38 -11.53
C VAL A 65 17.53 -13.78 -11.50
N GLY A 66 18.69 -13.98 -10.86
CA GLY A 66 19.29 -15.30 -10.70
C GLY A 66 18.43 -16.29 -9.92
N ALA A 67 17.68 -15.82 -8.91
CA ALA A 67 16.69 -16.64 -8.20
C ALA A 67 15.48 -16.98 -9.08
N MET A 68 14.94 -16.02 -9.85
CA MET A 68 13.84 -16.26 -10.78
C MET A 68 14.20 -17.23 -11.92
N GLU A 69 15.43 -17.14 -12.47
CA GLU A 69 15.93 -18.12 -13.44
C GLU A 69 16.01 -19.52 -12.81
N ARG A 70 16.56 -19.65 -11.60
CA ARG A 70 16.64 -20.94 -10.87
C ARG A 70 15.27 -21.51 -10.46
N LEU A 71 14.28 -20.66 -10.19
CA LEU A 71 12.92 -21.08 -9.83
C LEU A 71 12.03 -21.36 -11.05
N THR A 72 12.47 -21.02 -12.28
CA THR A 72 11.68 -21.20 -13.52
C THR A 72 11.24 -22.66 -13.70
N ASP A 73 12.13 -23.61 -13.41
CA ASP A 73 11.89 -25.05 -13.59
C ASP A 73 11.40 -25.73 -12.30
N SER A 74 10.99 -24.95 -11.28
CA SER A 74 10.51 -25.46 -9.99
C SER A 74 9.00 -25.67 -9.99
N PRO A 75 8.46 -26.62 -9.20
CA PRO A 75 7.01 -26.86 -9.10
C PRO A 75 6.22 -25.73 -8.41
N LEU A 76 6.85 -24.58 -8.16
CA LEU A 76 6.21 -23.37 -7.65
C LEU A 76 5.71 -22.44 -8.77
N ILE A 77 6.11 -22.66 -10.03
CA ILE A 77 5.79 -21.79 -11.17
C ILE A 77 5.14 -22.61 -12.29
N GLU A 78 3.93 -22.22 -12.69
CA GLU A 78 3.19 -22.81 -13.83
C GLU A 78 3.47 -22.10 -15.17
N GLY A 79 3.99 -20.87 -15.13
CA GLY A 79 4.32 -20.12 -16.34
C GLY A 79 5.25 -18.93 -16.09
N HIS A 80 6.11 -18.62 -17.06
CA HIS A 80 7.09 -17.53 -16.95
C HIS A 80 7.21 -16.75 -18.25
N ILE A 81 6.85 -15.46 -18.22
CA ILE A 81 7.03 -14.52 -19.33
C ILE A 81 8.26 -13.64 -19.02
N LYS A 82 9.28 -13.73 -19.88
CA LYS A 82 10.53 -12.94 -19.80
C LYS A 82 10.48 -11.83 -20.85
N ALA A 83 10.09 -10.63 -20.46
CA ALA A 83 10.01 -9.47 -21.34
C ALA A 83 11.41 -8.92 -21.69
N ARG A 84 11.59 -8.39 -22.90
CA ARG A 84 12.86 -7.83 -23.39
C ARG A 84 13.01 -6.37 -22.95
N PRO A 85 14.23 -5.80 -22.97
CA PRO A 85 14.41 -4.36 -22.84
C PRO A 85 13.53 -3.58 -23.83
N GLY A 86 12.83 -2.55 -23.34
CA GLY A 86 11.87 -1.77 -24.12
C GLY A 86 10.45 -2.35 -24.26
N ASP A 87 10.20 -3.63 -23.97
CA ASP A 87 8.86 -4.22 -24.09
C ASP A 87 7.85 -3.62 -23.09
N HIS A 88 8.31 -3.10 -21.95
CA HIS A 88 7.47 -2.38 -21.00
C HIS A 88 7.01 -1.00 -21.50
N LEU A 89 7.60 -0.47 -22.57
CA LEU A 89 7.15 0.75 -23.26
C LEU A 89 6.09 0.44 -24.32
N ARG A 90 5.95 -0.83 -24.71
CA ARG A 90 4.96 -1.31 -25.68
C ARG A 90 3.69 -1.71 -24.93
N LYS A 91 2.58 -1.05 -25.25
CA LYS A 91 1.24 -1.52 -24.86
C LYS A 91 0.76 -2.59 -25.84
N THR A 92 0.14 -3.66 -25.34
CA THR A 92 -0.66 -4.57 -26.16
C THR A 92 -1.91 -3.85 -26.72
N PRO A 93 -2.64 -4.44 -27.67
CA PRO A 93 -3.97 -3.94 -28.06
C PRO A 93 -4.95 -3.82 -26.89
N THR A 94 -4.74 -4.60 -25.82
CA THR A 94 -5.48 -4.52 -24.55
C THR A 94 -4.92 -3.49 -23.56
N GLY A 95 -4.03 -2.60 -23.99
CA GLY A 95 -3.46 -1.50 -23.19
C GLY A 95 -2.38 -1.89 -22.18
N VAL A 96 -2.13 -3.19 -21.98
CA VAL A 96 -1.21 -3.72 -20.96
C VAL A 96 0.25 -3.60 -21.42
N THR A 97 1.15 -3.13 -20.55
CA THR A 97 2.59 -3.12 -20.84
C THR A 97 3.20 -4.50 -20.63
N LEU A 98 4.07 -4.95 -21.55
CA LEU A 98 4.68 -6.28 -21.44
C LEU A 98 5.82 -6.27 -20.41
N GLN A 99 5.48 -6.62 -19.17
CA GLN A 99 6.41 -6.81 -18.06
C GLN A 99 6.86 -8.27 -17.92
N SER A 100 8.00 -8.49 -17.27
CA SER A 100 8.41 -9.86 -16.88
C SER A 100 7.60 -10.31 -15.68
N ARG A 101 7.04 -11.53 -15.77
CA ARG A 101 6.07 -12.04 -14.80
C ARG A 101 6.03 -13.56 -14.75
N ILE A 102 5.67 -14.08 -13.59
CA ILE A 102 5.49 -15.51 -13.31
C ILE A 102 4.06 -15.78 -12.87
N LEU A 103 3.57 -16.98 -13.16
CA LEU A 103 2.31 -17.51 -12.67
C LEU A 103 2.61 -18.52 -11.54
N PRO A 104 2.27 -18.21 -10.28
CA PRO A 104 2.39 -19.17 -9.18
C PRO A 104 1.58 -20.43 -9.44
N ALA A 105 2.16 -21.59 -9.18
CA ALA A 105 1.47 -22.86 -9.36
C ALA A 105 0.33 -23.03 -8.35
N VAL A 106 -0.84 -23.51 -8.80
CA VAL A 106 -2.00 -23.79 -7.92
C VAL A 106 -1.64 -24.85 -6.88
N ALA A 107 -0.79 -25.81 -7.26
CA ALA A 107 -0.24 -26.81 -6.33
C ALA A 107 0.57 -26.18 -5.17
N ALA A 108 1.22 -25.04 -5.39
CA ALA A 108 2.03 -24.37 -4.37
C ALA A 108 1.19 -23.80 -3.22
N ALA A 109 -0.12 -23.57 -3.41
CA ALA A 109 -1.01 -23.12 -2.34
C ALA A 109 -1.05 -24.10 -1.15
N LYS A 110 -0.89 -25.41 -1.41
CA LYS A 110 -0.92 -26.46 -0.39
C LYS A 110 0.33 -26.50 0.51
N ILE A 111 1.36 -25.71 0.19
CA ILE A 111 2.61 -25.67 0.95
C ILE A 111 2.42 -24.78 2.18
N VAL A 112 2.43 -25.39 3.36
CA VAL A 112 2.44 -24.66 4.64
C VAL A 112 3.81 -24.00 4.81
N LEU A 113 3.86 -22.67 4.67
CA LEU A 113 5.04 -21.90 5.04
C LEU A 113 5.27 -21.98 6.56
N PRO A 114 6.52 -21.98 7.06
CA PRO A 114 6.76 -21.70 8.46
C PRO A 114 6.29 -20.27 8.77
N LYS A 115 6.01 -19.96 10.04
CA LYS A 115 5.72 -18.58 10.47
C LYS A 115 6.88 -17.67 10.08
N MET A 116 6.73 -16.96 8.97
CA MET A 116 7.76 -16.06 8.46
C MET A 116 7.93 -14.92 9.45
N ASP A 117 9.17 -14.61 9.80
CA ASP A 117 9.45 -13.33 10.41
C ASP A 117 9.13 -12.23 9.37
N LYS A 118 8.02 -11.53 9.62
CA LYS A 118 7.53 -10.41 8.83
C LYS A 118 8.03 -9.08 9.44
N GLU A 119 9.25 -9.06 9.99
CA GLU A 119 10.00 -7.81 10.17
C GLU A 119 9.90 -6.98 8.88
N LEU A 120 9.15 -5.89 8.98
CA LEU A 120 8.91 -4.98 7.86
C LEU A 120 10.21 -4.23 7.57
N ALA A 121 11.02 -4.79 6.68
CA ALA A 121 12.18 -4.15 6.08
C ALA A 121 11.79 -2.74 5.60
N GLN A 122 12.18 -1.78 6.44
CA GLN A 122 11.62 -0.42 6.56
C GLN A 122 10.09 -0.33 6.53
N SER A 123 9.49 -0.20 7.72
CA SER A 123 8.07 0.13 7.93
C SER A 123 7.68 1.55 7.47
N ILE A 124 8.64 2.38 7.07
CA ILE A 124 8.42 3.68 6.41
C ILE A 124 8.90 3.57 4.96
N ARG A 125 8.02 3.86 3.99
CA ARG A 125 8.31 3.74 2.56
C ARG A 125 8.10 5.05 1.82
N LEU A 126 9.08 5.44 1.00
CA LEU A 126 8.99 6.56 0.07
C LEU A 126 8.92 6.01 -1.36
N ARG A 127 7.93 6.42 -2.14
CA ARG A 127 7.61 5.87 -3.46
C ARG A 127 7.51 6.97 -4.51
N ARG A 128 8.03 6.76 -5.72
CA ARG A 128 7.79 7.69 -6.84
C ARG A 128 6.34 7.60 -7.33
N ARG A 129 5.68 8.72 -7.65
CA ARG A 129 4.31 8.69 -8.22
C ARG A 129 4.25 8.15 -9.65
N GLU A 130 5.29 8.35 -10.44
CA GLU A 130 5.39 7.97 -11.86
C GLU A 130 5.37 6.43 -12.06
N ASP A 131 6.45 5.75 -11.68
CA ASP A 131 6.67 4.30 -11.90
C ASP A 131 6.25 3.41 -10.71
N LYS A 132 5.77 4.03 -9.61
CA LYS A 132 5.45 3.39 -8.32
C LYS A 132 6.64 2.69 -7.63
N ARG A 133 7.89 2.97 -8.04
CA ARG A 133 9.11 2.40 -7.44
C ARG A 133 9.41 3.00 -6.07
N LEU A 134 9.98 2.21 -5.16
CA LEU A 134 10.49 2.72 -3.88
C LEU A 134 11.82 3.46 -4.06
N ILE A 135 11.96 4.63 -3.45
CA ILE A 135 13.15 5.50 -3.53
C ILE A 135 13.88 5.44 -2.18
N PRO A 136 15.21 5.24 -2.13
CA PRO A 136 15.96 5.33 -0.88
C PRO A 136 15.96 6.76 -0.34
N TYR A 137 16.05 6.93 0.97
CA TYR A 137 16.05 8.24 1.62
C TYR A 137 17.11 8.33 2.72
N LYS A 138 17.56 9.56 3.03
CA LYS A 138 18.41 9.80 4.20
C LYS A 138 17.56 9.76 5.48
N GLU A 139 18.05 9.07 6.50
CA GLU A 139 17.42 9.03 7.82
C GLU A 139 17.40 10.42 8.48
N THR A 140 16.33 10.72 9.24
CA THR A 140 16.15 11.98 9.95
C THR A 140 15.34 11.77 11.24
N GLU A 141 15.44 12.70 12.19
CA GLU A 141 14.63 12.70 13.43
C GLU A 141 13.14 12.47 13.21
N ALA A 142 12.55 13.07 12.17
CA ALA A 142 11.14 12.89 11.85
C ALA A 142 10.84 11.44 11.43
N ILE A 143 11.72 10.81 10.63
CA ILE A 143 11.57 9.43 10.17
C ILE A 143 11.82 8.46 11.32
N TYR A 144 12.83 8.71 12.16
CA TYR A 144 13.11 7.93 13.36
C TYR A 144 11.89 7.90 14.31
N ARG A 145 11.28 9.06 14.58
CA ARG A 145 10.06 9.17 15.41
C ARG A 145 8.87 8.41 14.79
N MET A 146 8.65 8.57 13.48
CA MET A 146 7.59 7.81 12.77
C MET A 146 7.83 6.30 12.83
N ARG A 147 9.07 5.84 12.65
CA ARG A 147 9.43 4.41 12.74
C ARG A 147 9.26 3.89 14.17
N SER A 148 9.75 4.62 15.17
CA SER A 148 9.65 4.23 16.59
C SER A 148 8.18 4.07 17.04
N MET A 149 7.31 5.02 16.70
CA MET A 149 5.88 4.90 16.93
C MET A 149 5.28 3.66 16.23
N LEU A 150 5.64 3.44 14.96
CA LEU A 150 5.10 2.35 14.16
C LEU A 150 5.60 0.96 14.63
N THR A 151 6.83 0.86 15.12
CA THR A 151 7.35 -0.35 15.78
C THR A 151 6.53 -0.65 17.04
N ARG A 152 6.24 0.35 17.89
CA ARG A 152 5.36 0.18 19.06
C ARG A 152 3.94 -0.25 18.66
N LEU A 153 3.38 0.35 17.61
CA LEU A 153 2.03 0.05 17.12
C LEU A 153 1.92 -1.38 16.55
N ASN A 154 2.93 -1.80 15.78
CA ASN A 154 3.00 -3.16 15.25
C ASN A 154 3.26 -4.21 16.35
N ALA A 155 4.04 -3.87 17.38
CA ALA A 155 4.21 -4.72 18.55
C ALA A 155 2.89 -4.91 19.32
N HIS A 156 2.07 -3.85 19.44
CA HIS A 156 0.71 -3.96 19.98
C HIS A 156 -0.14 -4.91 19.13
N TYR A 157 -0.25 -4.70 17.82
CA TYR A 157 -1.05 -5.59 16.94
C TYR A 157 -0.55 -7.05 16.89
N ALA A 158 0.75 -7.28 17.13
CA ALA A 158 1.32 -8.62 17.20
C ALA A 158 1.01 -9.35 18.53
N ALA A 159 0.85 -8.61 19.64
CA ALA A 159 0.50 -9.14 20.95
C ALA A 159 -1.01 -9.11 21.25
N ALA A 160 -1.77 -8.26 20.55
CA ALA A 160 -3.20 -8.10 20.74
C ALA A 160 -3.98 -9.36 20.35
N ASP A 161 -4.98 -9.68 21.18
CA ASP A 161 -5.98 -10.66 20.86
C ASP A 161 -6.92 -10.11 19.78
N ILE A 162 -6.82 -10.69 18.60
CA ILE A 162 -7.56 -10.31 17.39
C ILE A 162 -7.92 -11.63 16.71
N GLU A 163 -9.20 -11.98 16.77
CA GLU A 163 -9.78 -13.11 16.07
C GLU A 163 -10.42 -12.64 14.76
N PHE A 164 -10.36 -13.51 13.76
CA PHE A 164 -10.99 -13.29 12.45
C PHE A 164 -11.96 -14.44 12.22
N HIS A 165 -13.25 -14.15 12.21
CA HIS A 165 -14.29 -15.11 11.87
C HIS A 165 -14.84 -14.83 10.47
N GLY A 166 -15.59 -15.80 9.94
CA GLY A 166 -16.21 -15.70 8.63
C GLY A 166 -15.30 -16.10 7.46
N GLY A 167 -15.93 -16.42 6.33
CA GLY A 167 -15.23 -16.98 5.18
C GLY A 167 -14.78 -18.44 5.40
N ARG A 168 -13.97 -18.95 4.47
CA ARG A 168 -13.41 -20.30 4.49
C ARG A 168 -11.93 -20.22 4.86
N HIS A 169 -11.51 -20.89 5.94
CA HIS A 169 -10.12 -20.86 6.42
C HIS A 169 -9.25 -21.99 5.81
N ASP A 170 -7.98 -21.70 5.58
CA ASP A 170 -6.90 -22.63 5.22
C ASP A 170 -5.60 -22.19 5.92
N GLY A 171 -5.45 -22.61 7.19
CA GLY A 171 -4.39 -22.12 8.07
C GLY A 171 -4.47 -20.61 8.31
N ASP A 172 -3.35 -19.90 8.10
CA ASP A 172 -3.26 -18.44 8.21
C ASP A 172 -4.01 -17.66 7.10
N ALA A 173 -4.64 -18.34 6.13
CA ALA A 173 -5.42 -17.71 5.07
C ALA A 173 -6.93 -17.87 5.31
N ALA A 174 -7.71 -16.82 5.03
CA ALA A 174 -9.16 -16.89 4.95
C ALA A 174 -9.68 -16.35 3.61
N PHE A 175 -10.68 -17.03 3.06
CA PHE A 175 -11.28 -16.75 1.76
C PHE A 175 -12.70 -16.22 1.92
N PHE A 176 -12.97 -15.05 1.36
CA PHE A 176 -14.24 -14.34 1.48
C PHE A 176 -14.89 -14.15 0.11
N MET A 177 -16.23 -14.11 0.07
CA MET A 177 -17.00 -13.81 -1.14
C MET A 177 -17.28 -12.32 -1.22
N SER A 178 -16.74 -11.64 -2.24
CA SER A 178 -17.01 -10.23 -2.47
C SER A 178 -18.47 -9.97 -2.88
N LYS A 179 -18.93 -8.72 -2.74
CA LYS A 179 -20.24 -8.26 -3.28
C LYS A 179 -20.42 -8.42 -4.80
N LYS A 180 -19.37 -8.81 -5.53
CA LYS A 180 -19.40 -9.11 -6.97
C LYS A 180 -19.30 -10.61 -7.27
N GLY A 181 -19.48 -11.48 -6.28
CA GLY A 181 -19.55 -12.93 -6.47
C GLY A 181 -18.22 -13.63 -6.76
N HIS A 182 -17.07 -12.93 -6.66
CA HIS A 182 -15.75 -13.58 -6.71
C HIS A 182 -15.19 -13.81 -5.31
N GLU A 183 -14.58 -14.98 -5.11
CA GLU A 183 -13.80 -15.31 -3.91
C GLU A 183 -12.48 -14.52 -3.91
N TYR A 184 -12.01 -14.10 -2.74
CA TYR A 184 -10.70 -13.47 -2.56
C TYR A 184 -10.05 -13.92 -1.24
N GLY A 185 -8.74 -14.16 -1.25
CA GLY A 185 -7.98 -14.62 -0.10
C GLY A 185 -7.25 -13.50 0.65
N VAL A 186 -7.27 -13.57 1.99
CA VAL A 186 -6.57 -12.67 2.92
C VAL A 186 -5.61 -13.48 3.79
N ASP A 187 -4.36 -13.01 3.92
CA ASP A 187 -3.34 -13.59 4.82
C ASP A 187 -3.45 -12.95 6.22
N LEU A 188 -4.13 -13.63 7.13
CA LEU A 188 -4.46 -13.21 8.50
C LEU A 188 -3.22 -13.06 9.40
N SER A 189 -2.10 -13.72 9.05
CA SER A 189 -0.82 -13.54 9.77
C SER A 189 -0.20 -12.15 9.54
N SER A 190 -0.70 -11.39 8.56
CA SER A 190 -0.24 -10.02 8.26
C SER A 190 -0.87 -9.00 9.22
N ARG A 191 -0.38 -8.92 10.46
CA ARG A 191 -0.87 -7.96 11.47
C ARG A 191 -0.12 -6.61 11.50
N ALA A 192 0.96 -6.47 10.75
CA ALA A 192 1.86 -5.31 10.84
C ALA A 192 1.62 -4.26 9.74
N CYS A 193 1.58 -2.99 10.12
CA CYS A 193 1.41 -1.84 9.22
C CYS A 193 2.75 -1.22 8.79
N HIS A 194 2.78 -0.67 7.58
CA HIS A 194 3.81 0.23 7.07
C HIS A 194 3.19 1.53 6.54
N ARG A 195 3.94 2.65 6.51
CA ARG A 195 3.47 3.93 5.94
C ARG A 195 4.04 4.16 4.54
N VAL A 196 3.23 4.69 3.62
CA VAL A 196 3.65 4.96 2.22
C VAL A 196 3.49 6.43 1.85
N PHE A 197 4.62 7.11 1.69
CA PHE A 197 4.75 8.49 1.20
C PHE A 197 5.07 8.52 -0.29
N ASN A 198 4.75 9.61 -0.99
CA ASN A 198 4.81 9.68 -2.45
C ASN A 198 5.61 10.90 -2.94
N ASP A 199 6.75 10.69 -3.58
CA ASP A 199 7.81 11.65 -3.94
C ASP A 199 8.45 12.39 -2.74
N VAL A 200 7.64 12.94 -1.83
CA VAL A 200 8.08 13.71 -0.64
C VAL A 200 7.21 13.42 0.59
N TRP A 201 7.72 13.74 1.78
CA TRP A 201 7.09 13.46 3.09
C TRP A 201 5.78 14.22 3.39
N THR A 202 5.40 15.17 2.54
CA THR A 202 4.14 15.92 2.63
C THR A 202 3.01 15.33 1.76
N LEU A 203 3.25 14.20 1.08
CA LEU A 203 2.32 13.58 0.13
C LEU A 203 2.03 12.13 0.50
N GLY A 204 0.76 11.79 0.72
CA GLY A 204 0.36 10.49 1.27
C GLY A 204 0.80 10.31 2.72
N GLY A 205 1.26 9.11 3.07
CA GLY A 205 1.71 8.75 4.43
C GLY A 205 0.79 7.77 5.16
N ARG A 206 -0.37 7.43 4.59
CA ARG A 206 -1.35 6.44 5.07
C ARG A 206 -0.70 5.11 5.49
N TYR A 207 -1.34 4.43 6.43
CA TYR A 207 -0.96 3.10 6.93
C TYR A 207 -1.51 1.98 6.03
N TYR A 208 -0.67 1.01 5.70
CA TYR A 208 -0.94 -0.09 4.77
C TYR A 208 -0.40 -1.44 5.28
N GLY A 209 -1.01 -2.54 4.83
CA GLY A 209 -0.42 -3.88 4.82
C GLY A 209 -0.98 -4.87 5.84
N ALA A 210 -1.87 -4.45 6.74
CA ALA A 210 -2.51 -5.34 7.70
C ALA A 210 -3.74 -6.05 7.10
N ALA A 211 -4.02 -7.28 7.56
CA ALA A 211 -5.03 -8.19 7.00
C ALA A 211 -6.44 -7.57 6.95
N TRP A 212 -6.86 -6.88 8.01
CA TRP A 212 -8.15 -6.20 8.09
C TRP A 212 -8.33 -5.10 7.02
N GLN A 213 -7.26 -4.57 6.43
CA GLN A 213 -7.35 -3.61 5.32
C GLN A 213 -7.59 -4.26 3.95
N ALA A 214 -7.43 -5.58 3.84
CA ALA A 214 -7.76 -6.36 2.64
C ALA A 214 -9.15 -7.01 2.72
N MET A 215 -9.78 -7.02 3.90
CA MET A 215 -11.14 -7.49 4.13
C MET A 215 -12.16 -6.42 3.77
N ASP A 216 -13.27 -6.80 3.12
CA ASP A 216 -14.38 -5.89 2.82
C ASP A 216 -15.22 -5.53 4.07
N LYS A 217 -16.15 -4.58 3.89
CA LYS A 217 -17.03 -4.01 4.94
C LYS A 217 -17.78 -5.07 5.74
N ASP A 218 -18.14 -6.21 5.15
CA ASP A 218 -18.96 -7.22 5.80
C ASP A 218 -18.13 -8.40 6.34
N ALA A 219 -16.95 -8.64 5.76
CA ALA A 219 -15.91 -9.46 6.39
C ALA A 219 -15.38 -8.80 7.69
N ARG A 220 -15.15 -7.47 7.71
CA ARG A 220 -14.59 -6.78 8.89
C ARG A 220 -15.51 -6.75 10.11
N LYS A 221 -16.83 -6.83 9.93
CA LYS A 221 -17.82 -7.00 11.02
C LYS A 221 -17.64 -8.30 11.81
N GLN A 222 -16.96 -9.29 11.23
CA GLN A 222 -16.72 -10.61 11.82
C GLN A 222 -15.32 -10.71 12.47
N ILE A 223 -14.64 -9.57 12.65
CA ILE A 223 -13.46 -9.47 13.53
C ILE A 223 -13.96 -9.42 14.98
N VAL A 224 -13.25 -10.10 15.88
CA VAL A 224 -13.45 -10.03 17.33
C VAL A 224 -12.13 -9.61 17.97
N ILE A 225 -12.19 -8.77 19.00
CA ILE A 225 -11.00 -8.20 19.66
C ILE A 225 -11.15 -8.38 21.16
N GLY A 226 -10.26 -9.16 21.79
CA GLY A 226 -10.33 -9.46 23.23
C GLY A 226 -11.61 -10.17 23.65
N GLY A 227 -12.21 -10.98 22.76
CA GLY A 227 -13.51 -11.62 22.96
C GLY A 227 -14.76 -10.74 22.75
N GLU A 228 -14.61 -9.49 22.28
CA GLU A 228 -15.73 -8.59 21.98
C GLU A 228 -15.95 -8.38 20.46
N GLU A 229 -17.21 -8.29 20.03
CA GLU A 229 -17.60 -7.83 18.69
C GLU A 229 -17.13 -6.39 18.41
N VAL A 230 -16.79 -6.09 17.16
CA VAL A 230 -16.22 -4.78 16.79
C VAL A 230 -17.23 -3.76 16.27
N PHE A 231 -16.94 -2.49 16.57
CA PHE A 231 -17.57 -1.33 15.94
C PHE A 231 -16.59 -0.66 14.97
N GLU A 232 -17.01 -0.45 13.72
CA GLU A 232 -16.27 0.36 12.73
C GLU A 232 -16.88 1.77 12.60
N ALA A 233 -16.05 2.78 12.88
CA ALA A 233 -16.37 4.20 12.76
C ALA A 233 -15.68 4.80 11.52
N ASP A 234 -16.40 5.56 10.67
CA ASP A 234 -15.87 6.12 9.41
C ASP A 234 -16.09 7.65 9.32
N PHE A 235 -15.15 8.36 8.68
CA PHE A 235 -15.28 9.81 8.46
C PHE A 235 -16.17 10.11 7.24
N ALA A 236 -17.46 10.32 7.49
CA ALA A 236 -18.43 10.77 6.50
C ALA A 236 -17.91 11.96 5.66
N THR A 237 -17.55 11.70 4.40
CA THR A 237 -17.08 12.68 3.39
C THR A 237 -15.77 13.42 3.72
N LEU A 238 -14.80 12.76 4.37
CA LEU A 238 -13.55 13.39 4.85
C LEU A 238 -12.87 14.37 3.87
N HIS A 239 -12.51 13.91 2.67
CA HIS A 239 -11.81 14.77 1.69
C HIS A 239 -12.63 16.03 1.31
N PRO A 240 -13.91 15.94 0.91
CA PRO A 240 -14.78 17.12 0.78
C PRO A 240 -14.83 18.01 2.03
N ARG A 241 -15.00 17.47 3.24
CA ARG A 241 -15.01 18.27 4.50
C ARG A 241 -13.73 19.09 4.67
N LEU A 242 -12.56 18.48 4.42
CA LEU A 242 -11.26 19.15 4.50
C LEU A 242 -11.12 20.26 3.43
N LEU A 243 -11.61 20.03 2.19
CA LEU A 243 -11.59 21.06 1.14
C LEU A 243 -12.52 22.24 1.43
N TYR A 244 -13.71 21.99 1.97
CA TYR A 244 -14.65 23.04 2.38
C TYR A 244 -14.07 23.86 3.54
N HIS A 245 -13.56 23.21 4.58
CA HIS A 245 -12.90 23.91 5.69
C HIS A 245 -11.72 24.75 5.20
N ALA A 246 -10.89 24.22 4.28
CA ALA A 246 -9.79 24.98 3.67
C ALA A 246 -10.24 26.15 2.76
N ALA A 247 -11.51 26.14 2.34
CA ALA A 247 -12.13 27.28 1.67
C ALA A 247 -12.67 28.35 2.65
N GLY A 248 -12.66 28.08 3.97
CA GLY A 248 -13.27 28.91 5.01
C GLY A 248 -14.77 28.67 5.19
N ILE A 249 -15.30 27.54 4.70
CA ILE A 249 -16.73 27.28 4.55
C ILE A 249 -17.07 25.93 5.18
N ARG A 250 -18.20 25.83 5.87
CA ARG A 250 -18.68 24.54 6.38
C ARG A 250 -19.38 23.76 5.26
N LEU A 251 -19.07 22.46 5.13
CA LEU A 251 -19.84 21.57 4.27
C LEU A 251 -21.17 21.24 4.95
N GLU A 252 -22.28 21.50 4.27
CA GLU A 252 -23.61 21.09 4.71
C GLU A 252 -24.12 19.90 3.89
N GLY A 253 -24.70 18.93 4.59
CA GLY A 253 -25.17 17.66 4.00
C GLY A 253 -24.04 16.75 3.51
N ASP A 254 -24.42 15.67 2.84
CA ASP A 254 -23.49 14.75 2.18
C ASP A 254 -22.93 15.40 0.91
N ALA A 255 -21.61 15.41 0.75
CA ALA A 255 -20.95 15.83 -0.48
C ALA A 255 -21.46 15.07 -1.72
N TYR A 256 -21.64 13.75 -1.62
CA TYR A 256 -21.90 12.87 -2.77
C TYR A 256 -23.37 12.80 -3.21
N ASP A 257 -24.27 13.47 -2.47
CA ASP A 257 -25.70 13.63 -2.80
C ASP A 257 -25.91 14.69 -3.90
N ILE A 258 -25.59 14.37 -5.15
CA ILE A 258 -25.63 15.35 -6.26
C ILE A 258 -27.07 15.53 -6.79
N PRO A 259 -27.58 16.77 -6.93
CA PRO A 259 -28.85 17.02 -7.60
C PRO A 259 -28.90 16.39 -9.00
N GLY A 260 -30.00 15.70 -9.31
CA GLY A 260 -30.17 14.95 -10.57
C GLY A 260 -29.57 13.54 -10.59
N TYR A 261 -28.69 13.18 -9.64
CA TYR A 261 -27.94 11.90 -9.62
C TYR A 261 -27.92 11.23 -8.24
N ARG A 262 -28.94 11.48 -7.40
CA ARG A 262 -29.03 11.01 -6.00
C ARG A 262 -29.02 9.47 -5.89
N ASP A 263 -29.65 8.82 -6.85
CA ASP A 263 -29.67 7.36 -7.06
C ASP A 263 -28.29 6.79 -7.47
N GLN A 264 -27.45 7.61 -8.09
CA GLN A 264 -26.09 7.25 -8.54
C GLN A 264 -24.98 7.74 -7.61
N ARG A 265 -25.25 7.84 -6.30
CA ARG A 265 -24.33 8.35 -5.27
C ARG A 265 -22.91 7.77 -5.35
N ASP A 266 -22.76 6.48 -5.66
CA ASP A 266 -21.45 5.83 -5.77
C ASP A 266 -20.66 6.27 -7.02
N ALA A 267 -21.34 6.56 -8.13
CA ALA A 267 -20.73 7.19 -9.30
C ALA A 267 -20.38 8.65 -9.00
N CYS A 268 -21.25 9.38 -8.30
CA CYS A 268 -20.96 10.74 -7.83
C CYS A 268 -19.74 10.81 -6.90
N LYS A 269 -19.61 9.85 -5.96
CA LYS A 269 -18.44 9.69 -5.08
C LYS A 269 -17.16 9.43 -5.87
N ARG A 270 -17.22 8.70 -6.98
CA ARG A 270 -16.10 8.56 -7.92
C ARG A 270 -15.84 9.88 -8.65
N GLY A 271 -16.86 10.50 -9.24
CA GLY A 271 -16.77 11.77 -9.97
C GLY A 271 -16.11 12.88 -9.17
N VAL A 272 -16.53 13.10 -7.92
CA VAL A 272 -15.91 14.09 -7.01
C VAL A 272 -14.42 13.79 -6.79
N ASN A 273 -14.07 12.53 -6.50
CA ASN A 273 -12.67 12.13 -6.27
C ASN A 273 -11.82 12.13 -7.55
N ILE A 274 -12.41 11.88 -8.72
CA ILE A 274 -11.76 12.01 -10.03
C ILE A 274 -11.49 13.48 -10.32
N LEU A 275 -12.49 14.35 -10.19
CA LEU A 275 -12.42 15.78 -10.50
C LEU A 275 -11.40 16.54 -9.63
N ILE A 276 -11.18 16.09 -8.39
CA ILE A 276 -10.14 16.63 -7.49
C ILE A 276 -8.70 16.30 -7.97
N ASN A 277 -8.51 15.20 -8.72
CA ASN A 277 -7.18 14.61 -8.97
C ASN A 277 -6.76 14.49 -10.44
N ALA A 278 -7.69 14.33 -11.39
CA ALA A 278 -7.38 14.28 -12.83
C ALA A 278 -6.86 15.64 -13.30
N THR A 279 -5.82 15.70 -14.14
CA THR A 279 -5.08 16.96 -14.41
C THR A 279 -5.85 17.92 -15.33
N ALA A 280 -6.82 17.41 -16.08
CA ALA A 280 -7.69 18.22 -16.93
C ALA A 280 -9.13 17.67 -17.01
N TYR A 281 -10.06 18.51 -17.46
CA TYR A 281 -11.47 18.17 -17.63
C TYR A 281 -11.72 16.92 -18.52
N PRO A 282 -11.09 16.76 -19.71
CA PRO A 282 -11.32 15.59 -20.55
C PRO A 282 -10.87 14.27 -19.90
N GLU A 283 -9.82 14.31 -19.09
CA GLU A 283 -9.36 13.15 -18.31
C GLU A 283 -10.38 12.75 -17.25
N ALA A 284 -11.00 13.74 -16.59
CA ALA A 284 -12.04 13.49 -15.59
C ALA A 284 -13.30 12.88 -16.21
N VAL A 285 -13.77 13.41 -17.35
CA VAL A 285 -14.91 12.85 -18.10
C VAL A 285 -14.61 11.43 -18.57
N HIS A 286 -13.43 11.19 -19.14
CA HIS A 286 -13.06 9.86 -19.61
C HIS A 286 -13.00 8.84 -18.45
N ALA A 287 -12.35 9.18 -17.34
CA ALA A 287 -12.25 8.31 -16.16
C ALA A 287 -13.61 8.04 -15.49
N LEU A 288 -14.55 8.99 -15.52
CA LEU A 288 -15.91 8.77 -15.01
C LEU A 288 -16.78 7.97 -15.99
N SER A 289 -16.54 8.07 -17.30
CA SER A 289 -17.32 7.35 -18.32
C SER A 289 -17.23 5.82 -18.22
N GLU A 290 -16.19 5.27 -17.60
CA GLU A 290 -16.07 3.83 -17.27
C GLU A 290 -16.94 3.40 -16.06
N HIS A 291 -17.64 4.33 -15.42
CA HIS A 291 -18.29 4.14 -14.12
C HIS A 291 -19.76 4.62 -14.08
N VAL A 292 -20.33 5.00 -15.21
CA VAL A 292 -21.73 5.44 -15.39
C VAL A 292 -22.38 4.70 -16.57
N GLY A 293 -23.71 4.56 -16.59
CA GLY A 293 -24.42 3.69 -17.54
C GLY A 293 -24.54 4.29 -18.95
N GLY A 294 -24.75 5.61 -19.03
CA GLY A 294 -24.81 6.40 -20.26
C GLY A 294 -23.43 6.83 -20.80
N GLY A 295 -22.34 6.31 -20.23
CA GLY A 295 -20.97 6.54 -20.70
C GLY A 295 -20.58 8.03 -20.74
N TYR A 296 -20.04 8.48 -21.88
CA TYR A 296 -19.44 9.81 -22.02
C TYR A 296 -20.39 10.96 -21.71
N HIS A 297 -21.64 10.92 -22.22
CA HIS A 297 -22.58 12.03 -22.05
C HIS A 297 -23.06 12.16 -20.60
N GLU A 298 -23.39 11.04 -19.96
CA GLU A 298 -23.75 11.04 -18.53
C GLU A 298 -22.57 11.48 -17.65
N ALA A 299 -21.32 11.12 -18.01
CA ALA A 299 -20.13 11.58 -17.30
C ALA A 299 -19.90 13.10 -17.43
N VAL A 300 -20.21 13.71 -18.58
CA VAL A 300 -20.19 15.18 -18.75
C VAL A 300 -21.24 15.83 -17.85
N ASP A 301 -22.50 15.43 -17.98
CA ASP A 301 -23.62 16.07 -17.27
C ASP A 301 -23.50 15.89 -15.74
N MET A 302 -23.03 14.73 -15.28
CA MET A 302 -22.74 14.47 -13.86
C MET A 302 -21.56 15.31 -13.35
N ILE A 303 -20.50 15.53 -14.15
CA ILE A 303 -19.40 16.41 -13.76
C ILE A 303 -19.84 17.86 -13.67
N GLU A 304 -20.70 18.36 -14.57
CA GLU A 304 -21.23 19.72 -14.44
C GLU A 304 -22.11 19.87 -13.18
N ALA A 305 -22.99 18.91 -12.88
CA ALA A 305 -23.79 18.92 -11.64
C ALA A 305 -22.91 18.84 -10.36
N ILE A 306 -21.82 18.07 -10.40
CA ILE A 306 -20.79 18.06 -9.34
C ILE A 306 -20.12 19.44 -9.21
N ARG A 307 -19.73 20.06 -10.33
CA ARG A 307 -19.07 21.38 -10.35
C ARG A 307 -19.99 22.50 -9.85
N GLU A 308 -21.29 22.42 -10.16
CA GLU A 308 -22.31 23.37 -9.67
C GLU A 308 -22.45 23.27 -8.15
N LYS A 309 -22.76 22.08 -7.62
CA LYS A 309 -22.91 21.87 -6.16
C LYS A 309 -21.65 22.27 -5.37
N HIS A 310 -20.48 21.96 -5.93
CA HIS A 310 -19.20 22.17 -5.26
C HIS A 310 -18.42 23.40 -5.77
N ALA A 311 -19.11 24.39 -6.35
CA ALA A 311 -18.54 25.67 -6.74
C ALA A 311 -17.66 26.34 -5.65
N PRO A 312 -18.01 26.30 -4.33
CA PRO A 312 -17.17 26.88 -3.27
C PRO A 312 -15.75 26.30 -3.16
N ILE A 313 -15.55 25.05 -3.61
CA ILE A 313 -14.26 24.35 -3.61
C ILE A 313 -13.67 24.16 -5.01
N ALA A 314 -14.24 24.78 -6.05
CA ALA A 314 -13.84 24.56 -7.44
C ALA A 314 -12.35 24.85 -7.73
N ARG A 315 -11.73 25.77 -6.97
CA ARG A 315 -10.28 26.05 -6.97
C ARG A 315 -9.38 24.85 -6.63
N PHE A 316 -9.93 23.77 -6.08
CA PHE A 316 -9.21 22.55 -5.74
C PHE A 316 -9.44 21.41 -6.76
N PHE A 317 -10.34 21.57 -7.74
CA PHE A 317 -10.44 20.66 -8.87
C PHE A 317 -9.19 20.73 -9.75
N HIS A 318 -8.89 19.62 -10.42
CA HIS A 318 -7.72 19.45 -11.29
C HIS A 318 -6.36 19.76 -10.64
N SER A 319 -6.26 19.70 -9.31
CA SER A 319 -5.09 20.18 -8.57
C SER A 319 -4.24 19.08 -7.90
N ASP A 320 -4.54 17.80 -8.15
CA ASP A 320 -3.97 16.63 -7.42
C ASP A 320 -4.06 16.82 -5.88
N ALA A 321 -5.16 17.41 -5.39
CA ALA A 321 -5.30 17.71 -3.97
C ALA A 321 -5.48 16.45 -3.12
N GLY A 322 -5.99 15.35 -3.67
CA GLY A 322 -6.23 14.10 -2.94
C GLY A 322 -4.98 13.55 -2.27
N ILE A 323 -3.81 13.58 -2.93
CA ILE A 323 -2.56 13.11 -2.31
C ILE A 323 -2.02 14.06 -1.22
N ARG A 324 -2.41 15.35 -1.25
CA ARG A 324 -2.16 16.32 -0.17
C ARG A 324 -3.14 16.12 1.00
N LEU A 325 -4.41 15.85 0.71
CA LEU A 325 -5.44 15.54 1.72
C LEU A 325 -5.11 14.23 2.46
N GLN A 326 -4.65 13.19 1.77
CA GLN A 326 -4.15 11.95 2.38
C GLN A 326 -3.03 12.19 3.42
N ARG A 327 -2.29 13.31 3.33
CA ARG A 327 -1.30 13.66 4.35
C ARG A 327 -1.94 14.21 5.62
N VAL A 328 -3.04 14.95 5.52
CA VAL A 328 -3.81 15.44 6.70
C VAL A 328 -4.58 14.29 7.34
N ASP A 329 -5.32 13.52 6.55
CA ASP A 329 -5.98 12.29 6.96
C ASP A 329 -4.98 11.36 7.68
N SER A 330 -3.80 11.14 7.09
CA SER A 330 -2.76 10.35 7.74
C SER A 330 -2.25 10.95 9.07
N SER A 331 -2.28 12.28 9.29
CA SER A 331 -2.00 12.88 10.60
C SER A 331 -3.12 12.61 11.60
N ILE A 332 -4.39 12.78 11.21
CA ILE A 332 -5.56 12.50 12.05
C ILE A 332 -5.53 11.03 12.49
N CYS A 333 -5.37 10.12 11.52
CA CYS A 333 -5.19 8.68 11.75
C CYS A 333 -3.99 8.37 12.66
N THR A 334 -2.85 9.06 12.50
CA THR A 334 -1.67 8.92 13.38
C THR A 334 -2.02 9.24 14.84
N ASP A 335 -2.69 10.36 15.08
CA ASP A 335 -2.99 10.82 16.45
C ASP A 335 -4.07 9.96 17.13
N ILE A 336 -5.08 9.49 16.39
CA ILE A 336 -6.12 8.59 16.90
C ILE A 336 -5.51 7.26 17.37
N VAL A 337 -4.72 6.57 16.55
CA VAL A 337 -4.09 5.29 16.96
C VAL A 337 -2.98 5.49 18.01
N ASN A 338 -2.38 6.67 18.07
CA ASN A 338 -1.46 7.02 19.17
C ASN A 338 -2.20 7.21 20.50
N GLU A 339 -3.42 7.77 20.48
CA GLU A 339 -4.23 7.93 21.67
C GLU A 339 -4.84 6.60 22.13
N LEU A 340 -5.66 5.97 21.28
CA LEU A 340 -6.41 4.76 21.64
C LEU A 340 -5.44 3.60 21.90
N THR A 341 -4.64 3.23 20.90
CA THR A 341 -3.76 2.06 20.99
C THR A 341 -2.53 2.31 21.89
N LEU A 342 -1.77 3.39 21.64
CA LEU A 342 -0.47 3.59 22.30
C LEU A 342 -0.48 4.34 23.64
N ARG A 343 -1.62 4.87 24.08
CA ARG A 343 -1.77 5.54 25.39
C ARG A 343 -2.89 4.99 26.26
N GLN A 344 -4.02 4.56 25.68
CA GLN A 344 -5.13 3.95 26.43
C GLN A 344 -5.09 2.40 26.42
N GLY A 345 -4.34 1.79 25.49
CA GLY A 345 -4.25 0.33 25.33
C GLY A 345 -5.40 -0.29 24.52
N VAL A 346 -6.32 0.52 24.01
CA VAL A 346 -7.48 0.09 23.20
C VAL A 346 -7.01 -0.33 21.82
N THR A 347 -7.17 -1.60 21.46
CA THR A 347 -6.79 -2.13 20.14
C THR A 347 -7.66 -1.52 19.03
N CYS A 348 -7.22 -0.38 18.50
CA CYS A 348 -7.85 0.32 17.39
C CYS A 348 -7.16 -0.04 16.06
N LEU A 349 -7.89 -0.67 15.14
CA LEU A 349 -7.39 -1.10 13.83
C LEU A 349 -7.81 -0.10 12.75
N SER A 350 -6.87 0.62 12.14
CA SER A 350 -7.17 1.64 11.13
C SER A 350 -7.28 1.07 9.70
N VAL A 351 -8.37 1.42 9.00
CA VAL A 351 -8.58 1.19 7.55
C VAL A 351 -8.66 2.55 6.86
N HIS A 352 -7.48 3.16 6.68
CA HIS A 352 -7.36 4.54 6.20
C HIS A 352 -8.07 5.55 7.12
N ASP A 353 -9.21 6.08 6.68
CA ASP A 353 -10.07 7.04 7.33
C ASP A 353 -11.19 6.42 8.21
N SER A 354 -11.30 5.10 8.27
CA SER A 354 -12.12 4.38 9.26
C SER A 354 -11.30 3.63 10.32
N PHE A 355 -11.93 3.37 11.47
CA PHE A 355 -11.31 2.84 12.68
C PHE A 355 -12.20 1.76 13.31
N ILE A 356 -11.62 0.57 13.55
CA ILE A 356 -12.30 -0.59 14.14
C ILE A 356 -11.81 -0.75 15.58
N VAL A 357 -12.75 -0.83 16.53
CA VAL A 357 -12.49 -1.00 17.97
C VAL A 357 -13.44 -2.04 18.57
N PRO A 358 -13.15 -2.61 19.76
CA PRO A 358 -14.17 -3.31 20.55
C PRO A 358 -15.40 -2.42 20.76
N SER A 359 -16.61 -2.99 20.70
CA SER A 359 -17.87 -2.21 20.70
C SER A 359 -18.05 -1.32 21.93
N SER A 360 -17.55 -1.74 23.09
CA SER A 360 -17.45 -0.98 24.34
C SER A 360 -16.74 0.37 24.20
N HIS A 361 -15.82 0.50 23.24
CA HIS A 361 -15.07 1.73 22.95
C HIS A 361 -15.68 2.58 21.81
N LYS A 362 -16.92 2.30 21.40
CA LYS A 362 -17.66 3.06 20.38
C LYS A 362 -17.70 4.56 20.62
N THR A 363 -17.95 5.01 21.85
CA THR A 363 -17.91 6.45 22.19
C THR A 363 -16.47 6.97 22.14
N THR A 364 -15.53 6.24 22.75
CA THR A 364 -14.11 6.63 22.82
C THR A 364 -13.49 6.87 21.44
N VAL A 365 -13.83 6.06 20.43
CA VAL A 365 -13.33 6.26 19.06
C VAL A 365 -13.99 7.45 18.36
N ILE A 366 -15.29 7.69 18.55
CA ILE A 366 -16.01 8.86 18.02
C ILE A 366 -15.42 10.15 18.61
N ASP A 367 -15.28 10.21 19.94
CA ASP A 367 -14.72 11.36 20.66
C ASP A 367 -13.27 11.65 20.23
N ALA A 368 -12.48 10.61 19.94
CA ALA A 368 -11.11 10.76 19.44
C ALA A 368 -11.08 11.22 17.97
N MET A 369 -11.97 10.69 17.12
CA MET A 369 -12.10 11.10 15.71
C MET A 369 -12.45 12.58 15.58
N GLU A 370 -13.46 13.05 16.32
CA GLU A 370 -13.89 14.45 16.31
C GLU A 370 -12.79 15.39 16.81
N ARG A 371 -12.20 15.07 17.97
CA ARG A 371 -11.17 15.90 18.61
C ARG A 371 -9.89 16.01 17.77
N HIS A 372 -9.46 14.92 17.12
CA HIS A 372 -8.29 14.96 16.22
C HIS A 372 -8.62 15.51 14.84
N PHE A 373 -9.85 15.38 14.32
CA PHE A 373 -10.29 16.11 13.14
C PHE A 373 -10.21 17.63 13.41
N ASN A 374 -10.85 18.12 14.47
CA ASN A 374 -10.86 19.54 14.85
C ASN A 374 -9.45 20.10 15.12
N LYS A 375 -8.52 19.28 15.64
CA LYS A 375 -7.10 19.63 15.81
C LYS A 375 -6.32 19.83 14.49
N HIS A 376 -6.68 19.14 13.41
CA HIS A 376 -5.92 19.13 12.16
C HIS A 376 -6.53 19.98 11.03
N VAL A 377 -7.81 20.34 11.10
CA VAL A 377 -8.50 21.11 10.04
C VAL A 377 -7.86 22.49 9.77
N ASP A 378 -7.48 23.24 10.81
CA ASP A 378 -6.79 24.53 10.69
C ASP A 378 -5.48 24.44 9.87
N GLY A 379 -4.85 23.25 9.88
CA GLY A 379 -3.64 22.95 9.12
C GLY A 379 -3.88 22.71 7.63
N VAL A 380 -5.11 22.37 7.20
CA VAL A 380 -5.39 21.91 5.83
C VAL A 380 -5.03 22.98 4.80
N SER A 381 -5.42 24.24 5.04
CA SER A 381 -5.10 25.36 4.14
C SER A 381 -3.59 25.51 3.93
N ARG A 382 -2.78 25.25 4.96
CA ARG A 382 -1.30 25.29 4.85
C ARG A 382 -0.77 24.10 4.06
N VAL A 383 -1.37 22.91 4.18
CA VAL A 383 -0.98 21.71 3.42
C VAL A 383 -1.38 21.83 1.95
N LEU A 384 -2.60 22.30 1.65
CA LEU A 384 -3.07 22.49 0.28
C LEU A 384 -2.33 23.63 -0.44
N ASN A 385 -2.08 24.74 0.26
CA ASN A 385 -1.32 25.88 -0.28
C ASN A 385 0.20 25.68 -0.17
N SER A 386 0.68 24.56 0.40
CA SER A 386 2.09 24.18 0.31
C SER A 386 2.39 23.76 -1.12
N SER A 387 2.63 24.78 -1.95
CA SER A 387 3.08 24.65 -3.32
C SER A 387 4.42 23.93 -3.34
N VAL A 388 4.36 22.60 -3.36
CA VAL A 388 5.31 21.81 -4.14
C VAL A 388 5.09 22.22 -5.59
N LYS A 389 5.64 23.39 -5.95
CA LYS A 389 6.30 23.51 -7.24
C LYS A 389 7.19 22.28 -7.30
N THR A 390 6.82 21.34 -8.15
CA THR A 390 7.80 20.40 -8.69
C THR A 390 8.81 21.26 -9.42
N LYS A 391 9.80 21.78 -8.67
CA LYS A 391 11.12 22.03 -9.21
C LYS A 391 11.40 20.81 -10.06
N GLU A 392 11.73 21.06 -11.32
CA GLU A 392 12.25 20.03 -12.21
C GLU A 392 13.18 19.14 -11.37
N CYS A 393 12.99 17.82 -11.40
CA CYS A 393 14.04 16.92 -10.96
C CYS A 393 15.17 17.04 -11.97
N ARG A 394 15.89 18.18 -11.94
CA ARG A 394 17.15 18.40 -12.61
C ARG A 394 17.99 17.19 -12.22
N PRO A 395 18.31 16.29 -13.17
CA PRO A 395 19.03 15.08 -12.83
C PRO A 395 20.31 15.51 -12.13
N SER A 396 20.64 14.84 -11.01
CA SER A 396 21.86 15.12 -10.29
C SER A 396 23.03 15.12 -11.29
N PRO A 397 23.94 16.13 -11.28
CA PRO A 397 24.90 16.32 -12.36
C PRO A 397 25.76 15.09 -12.71
N LEU A 398 25.87 14.17 -11.75
CA LEU A 398 26.48 12.84 -11.80
C LEU A 398 25.88 11.85 -12.82
N HIS A 399 24.90 12.25 -13.65
CA HIS A 399 24.40 11.44 -14.78
C HIS A 399 24.58 12.08 -16.17
N LYS A 400 25.38 13.16 -16.29
CA LYS A 400 25.97 13.50 -17.60
C LYS A 400 27.07 12.48 -17.90
N GLY A 401 26.82 11.60 -18.86
CA GLY A 401 27.80 10.64 -19.35
C GLY A 401 28.98 11.33 -20.03
N PHE A 402 30.04 11.61 -19.28
CA PHE A 402 31.34 11.93 -19.85
C PHE A 402 31.94 10.64 -20.44
N ILE A 403 31.78 10.46 -21.74
CA ILE A 403 32.63 9.56 -22.51
C ILE A 403 34.05 10.15 -22.42
N LEU A 404 34.94 9.49 -21.67
CA LEU A 404 36.36 9.79 -21.67
C LEU A 404 36.89 9.60 -23.11
N PRO A 405 37.47 10.64 -23.75
CA PRO A 405 38.11 10.48 -25.04
C PRO A 405 39.23 9.44 -24.95
N SER A 406 39.32 8.55 -25.93
CA SER A 406 40.35 7.51 -25.96
C SER A 406 41.72 8.11 -26.26
N ALA A 407 42.52 8.32 -25.21
CA ALA A 407 43.91 8.74 -25.34
C ALA A 407 44.75 7.64 -26.01
N ARG A 408 44.91 7.73 -27.33
CA ARG A 408 45.97 7.03 -28.08
C ARG A 408 47.30 7.78 -27.94
N PRO A 409 48.45 7.09 -28.08
CA PRO A 409 49.73 7.60 -27.60
C PRO A 409 50.27 8.76 -28.44
N ALA A 410 50.81 9.77 -27.76
CA ALA A 410 51.59 10.83 -28.39
C ALA A 410 53.08 10.47 -28.37
N SER A 411 53.73 10.50 -29.54
CA SER A 411 55.16 10.25 -29.71
C SER A 411 55.84 11.46 -30.36
N CYS A 412 56.76 12.10 -29.63
CA CYS A 412 57.64 13.16 -30.14
C CYS A 412 59.08 12.94 -29.63
N ARG A 413 60.10 13.26 -30.44
CA ARG A 413 61.53 13.19 -30.10
C ARG A 413 62.17 14.59 -30.22
N ALA A 414 62.92 14.99 -29.19
CA ALA A 414 64.11 15.89 -29.19
C ALA A 414 64.47 16.10 -27.70
N ALA A 415 65.66 15.75 -27.19
CA ALA A 415 66.99 16.35 -27.41
C ALA A 415 67.13 17.76 -26.78
N SER A 416 68.19 18.11 -26.03
CA SER A 416 69.32 17.31 -25.49
C SER A 416 70.20 18.16 -24.55
N SER A 417 70.70 17.58 -23.45
CA SER A 417 71.95 18.00 -22.78
C SER A 417 72.46 16.91 -21.84
N ASP A 418 73.79 16.76 -21.73
CA ASP A 418 74.47 15.62 -21.11
C ASP A 418 75.04 15.91 -19.72
N SER A 419 75.21 14.88 -18.87
CA SER A 419 76.51 14.53 -18.24
C SER A 419 76.45 13.32 -17.27
N GLU A 420 77.15 12.25 -17.68
CA GLU A 420 78.02 11.35 -16.91
C GLU A 420 77.76 10.92 -15.44
N SER A 421 77.35 9.64 -15.32
CA SER A 421 78.17 8.57 -14.72
C SER A 421 78.05 8.15 -13.23
N ASN A 422 77.63 6.89 -13.05
CA ASN A 422 78.27 5.81 -12.26
C ASN A 422 79.18 6.14 -11.05
N ARG A 423 78.84 5.55 -9.88
CA ARG A 423 79.84 4.98 -8.93
C ARG A 423 79.26 3.84 -8.08
N ASN A 424 80.03 2.75 -7.95
CA ASN A 424 79.95 1.62 -6.98
C ASN A 424 78.61 0.83 -6.91
N ARG A 425 78.49 -0.48 -7.22
CA ARG A 425 79.40 -1.64 -7.41
C ARG A 425 79.96 -2.28 -6.13
N ARG A 426 79.75 -3.62 -5.96
CA ARG A 426 80.28 -4.57 -4.93
C ARG A 426 79.67 -4.40 -3.53
N LYS A 427 79.64 -5.37 -2.59
CA LYS A 427 79.89 -6.85 -2.46
C LYS A 427 79.22 -7.26 -1.10
N ILE A 428 78.92 -8.52 -0.69
CA ILE A 428 78.58 -9.83 -1.30
C ILE A 428 78.19 -10.81 -0.16
N GLN A 429 77.47 -11.92 -0.44
CA GLN A 429 77.24 -13.08 0.49
C GLN A 429 76.48 -12.77 1.81
N SER A 430 76.02 -13.75 2.61
CA SER A 430 75.32 -15.02 2.32
C SER A 430 74.77 -15.63 3.62
N ARG A 431 73.60 -16.29 3.59
CA ARG A 431 73.28 -17.38 4.52
C ARG A 431 72.17 -18.27 3.94
N THR A 432 72.23 -19.57 4.25
CA THR A 432 71.49 -20.64 3.57
C THR A 432 71.03 -21.68 4.58
N LEU A 433 70.13 -22.59 4.16
CA LEU A 433 69.63 -23.78 4.88
C LEU A 433 68.48 -23.46 5.87
N LYS A 434 67.42 -24.29 5.98
CA LYS A 434 67.23 -25.65 5.44
C LYS A 434 65.77 -25.95 5.02
N THR A 435 65.66 -26.93 4.13
CA THR A 435 64.51 -27.79 3.68
C THR A 435 63.39 -28.04 4.71
N VAL A 436 62.14 -28.38 4.33
CA VAL A 436 61.74 -29.58 3.53
C VAL A 436 60.52 -29.35 2.61
N ARG A 437 60.51 -30.04 1.45
CA ARG A 437 59.37 -30.25 0.53
C ARG A 437 58.65 -31.57 0.85
N VAL A 438 57.35 -31.62 0.61
CA VAL A 438 56.73 -32.75 -0.12
C VAL A 438 55.79 -32.16 -1.17
N GLU A 439 55.94 -32.62 -2.41
CA GLU A 439 55.02 -32.39 -3.52
C GLU A 439 54.43 -33.75 -3.89
N GLU A 440 53.14 -33.84 -4.24
CA GLU A 440 52.66 -34.91 -5.11
C GLU A 440 51.39 -34.47 -5.86
N THR A 441 51.05 -35.20 -6.92
CA THR A 441 50.55 -34.56 -8.15
C THR A 441 49.52 -35.38 -8.93
N TYR A 442 48.63 -34.66 -9.62
CA TYR A 442 47.81 -35.10 -10.77
C TYR A 442 46.98 -36.39 -10.67
N SER A 443 45.69 -36.26 -10.94
CA SER A 443 45.13 -36.79 -12.20
C SER A 443 43.70 -36.28 -12.47
N VAL A 444 43.33 -36.24 -13.75
CA VAL A 444 41.97 -35.97 -14.21
C VAL A 444 41.63 -37.03 -15.26
N VAL A 445 40.71 -37.95 -14.95
CA VAL A 445 40.09 -38.86 -15.92
C VAL A 445 38.58 -38.89 -15.70
N THR A 446 37.86 -39.17 -16.78
CA THR A 446 36.47 -38.78 -17.02
C THR A 446 35.43 -39.89 -16.74
N ASN A 447 34.17 -39.46 -16.72
CA ASN A 447 33.02 -40.10 -17.37
C ASN A 447 32.17 -41.20 -16.68
N ARG A 448 30.85 -40.92 -16.71
CA ARG A 448 29.73 -41.79 -17.17
C ARG A 448 29.05 -42.83 -16.23
N PHE A 449 27.84 -42.41 -15.83
CA PHE A 449 26.53 -43.06 -16.10
C PHE A 449 26.02 -44.28 -15.32
N SER A 450 24.67 -44.30 -15.26
CA SER A 450 23.71 -45.34 -14.80
C SER A 450 23.63 -45.56 -13.27
N ARG A 451 22.46 -45.51 -12.59
CA ARG A 451 21.03 -45.89 -12.81
C ARG A 451 20.69 -47.32 -12.36
N ILE A 452 19.43 -47.48 -11.92
CA ILE A 452 18.74 -48.69 -11.42
C ILE A 452 19.09 -48.93 -9.93
N LYS A 453 18.21 -48.67 -8.95
CA LYS A 453 16.83 -49.13 -8.64
C LYS A 453 16.73 -50.58 -8.14
N THR A 454 16.62 -50.76 -6.82
CA THR A 454 15.51 -51.45 -6.10
C THR A 454 15.76 -51.34 -4.58
N ARG A 455 14.86 -51.74 -3.66
CA ARG A 455 13.42 -51.48 -3.41
C ARG A 455 12.99 -52.44 -2.27
N ALA A 456 12.13 -51.99 -1.34
CA ALA A 456 11.43 -52.81 -0.32
C ALA A 456 12.32 -53.33 0.84
N LYS A 457 11.81 -53.73 2.02
CA LYS A 457 10.50 -53.48 2.69
C LYS A 457 10.60 -53.91 4.18
N ALA A 458 9.59 -53.53 4.98
CA ALA A 458 9.31 -53.98 6.36
C ALA A 458 10.37 -53.58 7.42
N ALA A 459 10.07 -53.00 8.59
CA ALA A 459 8.96 -53.10 9.55
C ALA A 459 9.20 -54.12 10.67
N ALA A 460 9.35 -53.61 11.90
CA ALA A 460 9.32 -54.36 13.15
C ALA A 460 8.67 -53.49 14.23
N THR A 461 7.64 -54.02 14.90
CA THR A 461 6.92 -53.36 15.99
C THR A 461 7.40 -53.93 17.33
N ILE A 462 7.79 -53.09 18.28
CA ILE A 462 7.95 -53.47 19.70
C ILE A 462 7.24 -52.43 20.57
N LYS A 463 6.68 -52.88 21.71
CA LYS A 463 5.71 -52.18 22.54
C LYS A 463 6.00 -52.45 24.03
N ALA A 464 6.26 -51.41 24.82
CA ALA A 464 6.36 -51.42 26.28
C ALA A 464 5.88 -50.03 26.77
N GLN A 465 4.85 -49.91 27.61
CA GLN A 465 4.86 -50.03 29.08
C GLN A 465 5.73 -48.94 29.76
N SER A 466 5.27 -47.99 30.58
CA SER A 466 4.11 -47.75 31.48
C SER A 466 4.44 -47.89 32.98
N LEU A 467 4.51 -46.76 33.68
CA LEU A 467 4.39 -46.50 35.14
C LEU A 467 3.99 -45.00 35.22
N SER A 468 2.90 -44.52 35.86
CA SER A 468 2.48 -44.56 37.28
C SER A 468 3.42 -43.77 38.21
N ALA A 469 2.99 -42.87 39.11
CA ALA A 469 1.65 -42.34 39.42
C ALA A 469 1.76 -41.10 40.37
N ALA A 470 0.63 -40.75 41.02
CA ALA A 470 0.46 -39.92 42.22
C ALA A 470 0.13 -38.42 42.05
N SER A 471 -0.90 -38.00 42.80
CA SER A 471 -1.44 -36.64 42.89
C SER A 471 -1.66 -36.26 44.35
N SER A 472 -1.37 -35.02 44.75
CA SER A 472 -1.88 -34.39 45.98
C SER A 472 -1.53 -32.89 46.06
N VAL A 473 -2.17 -32.01 46.85
CA VAL A 473 -3.61 -31.70 47.05
C VAL A 473 -3.73 -30.56 48.11
N VAL A 474 -4.26 -29.38 47.69
CA VAL A 474 -5.10 -28.42 48.47
C VAL A 474 -4.48 -27.60 49.65
N VAL A 475 -5.21 -26.54 50.06
CA VAL A 475 -5.01 -25.53 51.15
C VAL A 475 -4.01 -24.40 50.81
N GLU A 476 -4.31 -23.10 50.63
CA GLU A 476 -5.46 -22.17 50.86
C GLU A 476 -5.37 -21.25 52.12
N HIS A 477 -6.00 -20.06 52.05
CA HIS A 477 -6.09 -18.96 53.05
C HIS A 477 -4.82 -18.09 53.32
N GLY A 478 -4.89 -16.75 53.56
CA GLY A 478 -6.02 -15.80 53.39
C GLY A 478 -5.82 -14.34 53.86
N LYS A 479 -6.49 -13.39 53.17
CA LYS A 479 -7.10 -12.08 53.57
C LYS A 479 -6.39 -11.05 54.52
N ARG A 480 -6.13 -9.83 53.99
CA ARG A 480 -6.30 -8.45 54.56
C ARG A 480 -6.05 -7.42 53.41
N ARG A 481 -6.57 -6.18 53.25
CA ARG A 481 -7.39 -5.16 53.99
C ARG A 481 -6.64 -4.32 55.06
N ARG A 482 -6.75 -2.97 55.15
CA ARG A 482 -7.66 -1.97 54.49
C ARG A 482 -7.16 -0.49 54.65
N LYS A 483 -7.28 0.37 53.60
CA LYS A 483 -7.60 1.85 53.61
C LYS A 483 -6.69 2.84 54.42
N PRO A 484 -6.94 4.18 54.47
CA PRO A 484 -7.04 5.19 53.37
C PRO A 484 -6.32 6.56 53.66
N VAL A 485 -6.25 7.50 52.70
CA VAL A 485 -6.04 8.96 52.95
C VAL A 485 -6.81 9.81 51.90
N GLU A 486 -7.18 11.04 52.26
CA GLU A 486 -7.99 12.02 51.49
C GLU A 486 -7.11 13.05 50.74
N CYS A 487 -7.45 13.44 49.50
CA CYS A 487 -8.30 14.57 49.08
C CYS A 487 -7.72 15.99 49.34
N ILE A 488 -7.42 16.74 48.27
CA ILE A 488 -7.25 18.20 48.26
C ILE A 488 -7.97 18.75 47.02
N GLN A 489 -8.64 19.89 47.17
CA GLN A 489 -9.36 20.60 46.10
C GLN A 489 -8.50 21.76 45.54
N THR A 490 -8.63 22.05 44.24
CA THR A 490 -8.38 23.39 43.68
C THR A 490 -9.35 23.66 42.52
N THR A 491 -10.13 24.71 42.64
CA THR A 491 -10.94 25.31 41.57
C THR A 491 -10.09 26.18 40.64
N HIS A 492 -10.49 26.37 39.38
CA HIS A 492 -10.75 27.72 38.82
C HIS A 492 -11.23 27.72 37.36
N VAL A 493 -12.23 28.59 37.10
CA VAL A 493 -12.52 29.33 35.85
C VAL A 493 -12.88 28.53 34.58
N CYS A 494 -14.14 28.67 34.17
CA CYS A 494 -14.59 28.44 32.79
C CYS A 494 -14.21 29.63 31.88
N VAL A 495 -14.04 29.37 30.58
CA VAL A 495 -14.16 30.40 29.53
C VAL A 495 -14.98 29.80 28.40
N ASP A 496 -16.08 30.44 28.02
CA ASP A 496 -17.00 29.91 27.01
C ASP A 496 -16.41 29.96 25.60
N ALA A 497 -16.54 28.84 24.88
CA ALA A 497 -16.34 28.76 23.44
C ALA A 497 -17.68 28.41 22.78
N ALA A 498 -18.13 29.24 21.84
CA ALA A 498 -19.51 29.20 21.36
C ALA A 498 -19.84 27.95 20.50
N ASN A 499 -21.08 27.49 20.60
CA ASN A 499 -21.62 26.34 19.88
C ASN A 499 -21.36 26.36 18.37
N VAL A 500 -20.72 25.31 17.86
CA VAL A 500 -20.80 24.89 16.46
C VAL A 500 -21.63 23.60 16.43
N PRO A 501 -22.78 23.55 15.72
CA PRO A 501 -23.67 22.39 15.80
C PRO A 501 -23.09 21.18 15.07
N GLU A 502 -22.59 20.19 15.81
CA GLU A 502 -21.98 18.98 15.26
C GLU A 502 -23.01 18.06 14.58
N ARG A 503 -22.54 17.26 13.61
CA ARG A 503 -23.29 16.13 13.04
C ARG A 503 -22.32 14.97 12.74
N PRO A 504 -22.78 13.73 12.90
CA PRO A 504 -21.98 12.73 13.61
C PRO A 504 -20.97 12.00 12.75
N VAL A 505 -20.07 11.30 13.43
CA VAL A 505 -19.42 10.08 12.90
C VAL A 505 -20.55 9.05 12.68
N GLU A 506 -20.83 8.71 11.43
CA GLU A 506 -21.97 7.85 11.09
C GLU A 506 -21.64 6.38 11.40
N PRO A 507 -22.49 5.65 12.14
CA PRO A 507 -22.32 4.21 12.32
C PRO A 507 -22.63 3.48 11.02
N VAL A 508 -21.82 2.46 10.71
CA VAL A 508 -22.12 1.54 9.61
C VAL A 508 -23.38 0.72 9.93
N SER A 509 -24.51 1.11 9.34
CA SER A 509 -25.76 0.35 9.35
C SER A 509 -26.44 0.43 7.98
N ASP A 510 -26.80 -0.72 7.41
CA ASP A 510 -27.55 -0.84 6.16
C ASP A 510 -28.95 -1.39 6.48
N ASP A 511 -29.79 -0.62 7.19
CA ASP A 511 -31.16 -1.02 7.54
C ASP A 511 -32.15 0.15 7.42
N CYS A 512 -33.03 0.08 6.42
CA CYS A 512 -34.03 1.13 6.19
C CYS A 512 -35.24 0.61 5.37
N ARG A 513 -36.21 -0.06 6.02
CA ARG A 513 -37.49 -0.42 5.40
C ARG A 513 -38.70 -0.29 6.34
N HIS A 514 -39.47 0.77 6.11
CA HIS A 514 -40.86 1.04 6.56
C HIS A 514 -41.06 1.27 8.07
N GLY A 515 -41.83 2.31 8.44
CA GLY A 515 -42.26 2.47 9.84
C GLY A 515 -42.97 3.75 10.28
N ALA A 516 -42.95 4.87 9.53
CA ALA A 516 -43.55 6.12 9.99
C ALA A 516 -44.30 6.89 8.88
N LYS A 517 -45.54 7.30 9.16
CA LYS A 517 -46.27 8.30 8.36
C LYS A 517 -45.99 9.69 8.93
N MET A 518 -45.48 10.61 8.10
CA MET A 518 -45.58 12.04 8.33
C MET A 518 -46.43 12.68 7.23
N THR A 519 -47.20 13.70 7.60
CA THR A 519 -48.10 14.43 6.69
C THR A 519 -47.32 15.47 5.90
N GLU A 520 -47.12 15.21 4.60
CA GLU A 520 -46.45 16.15 3.70
C GLU A 520 -47.30 17.41 3.44
N LYS A 521 -46.63 18.57 3.36
CA LYS A 521 -47.18 19.72 2.63
C LYS A 521 -46.95 19.48 1.13
N PRO A 522 -47.88 19.89 0.24
CA PRO A 522 -47.77 19.59 -1.18
C PRO A 522 -46.48 20.15 -1.78
N SER A 523 -45.63 19.25 -2.26
CA SER A 523 -44.41 19.57 -3.01
C SER A 523 -44.78 20.10 -4.40
N ALA A 524 -43.93 20.95 -4.97
CA ALA A 524 -44.16 21.48 -6.32
C ALA A 524 -44.08 20.33 -7.34
N ILE A 525 -45.18 20.08 -8.05
CA ILE A 525 -45.27 19.03 -9.07
C ILE A 525 -44.34 19.40 -10.23
N TRP A 526 -43.16 18.76 -10.26
CA TRP A 526 -42.20 18.89 -11.35
C TRP A 526 -42.81 18.31 -12.63
N GLN A 527 -43.03 19.15 -13.64
CA GLN A 527 -43.38 18.68 -14.97
C GLN A 527 -42.09 18.37 -15.75
N PRO A 528 -41.99 17.20 -16.41
CA PRO A 528 -40.85 16.90 -17.28
C PRO A 528 -40.78 17.90 -18.43
N ARG A 529 -39.56 18.29 -18.83
CA ARG A 529 -39.35 19.17 -19.99
C ARG A 529 -39.96 18.53 -21.24
N LYS A 530 -40.91 19.21 -21.87
CA LYS A 530 -41.65 18.74 -23.07
C LYS A 530 -40.80 18.59 -24.36
N ARG A 531 -39.48 18.72 -24.26
CA ARG A 531 -38.49 18.47 -25.31
C ARG A 531 -37.27 17.81 -24.69
N THR A 532 -36.80 16.75 -25.34
CA THR A 532 -35.59 16.02 -24.96
C THR A 532 -34.33 16.80 -25.37
N VAL A 533 -33.19 16.53 -24.73
CA VAL A 533 -31.92 17.21 -25.03
C VAL A 533 -31.50 17.04 -26.51
N PRO A 534 -31.64 15.86 -27.16
CA PRO A 534 -31.38 15.71 -28.59
C PRO A 534 -32.23 16.60 -29.51
N GLU A 535 -33.46 16.94 -29.12
CA GLU A 535 -34.31 17.85 -29.90
C GLU A 535 -33.84 19.31 -29.79
N LEU A 536 -33.40 19.72 -28.59
CA LEU A 536 -32.82 21.04 -28.36
C LEU A 536 -31.48 21.21 -29.10
N ILE A 537 -30.64 20.16 -29.14
CA ILE A 537 -29.40 20.13 -29.93
C ILE A 537 -29.73 20.26 -31.43
N ARG A 538 -30.63 19.43 -31.96
CA ARG A 538 -31.06 19.51 -33.37
C ARG A 538 -31.67 20.87 -33.73
N GLU A 539 -32.37 21.53 -32.80
CA GLU A 539 -32.89 22.89 -33.01
C GLU A 539 -31.75 23.93 -33.04
N ALA A 540 -30.78 23.83 -32.14
CA ALA A 540 -29.60 24.70 -32.10
C ALA A 540 -28.71 24.53 -33.35
N GLU A 541 -28.55 23.30 -33.84
CA GLU A 541 -27.86 22.97 -35.10
C GLU A 541 -28.61 23.58 -36.30
N ARG A 542 -29.93 23.36 -36.41
CA ARG A 542 -30.76 23.99 -37.45
C ARG A 542 -30.66 25.53 -37.42
N LYS A 543 -30.66 26.16 -36.25
CA LYS A 543 -30.48 27.61 -36.10
C LYS A 543 -29.07 28.05 -36.53
N ARG A 544 -28.03 27.28 -36.20
CA ARG A 544 -26.64 27.52 -36.62
C ARG A 544 -26.48 27.42 -38.13
N ASP A 545 -27.05 26.39 -38.76
CA ASP A 545 -27.00 26.21 -40.21
C ASP A 545 -27.88 27.20 -40.97
N ALA A 546 -29.04 27.60 -40.42
CA ALA A 546 -29.86 28.67 -41.00
C ALA A 546 -29.15 30.03 -40.96
N ARG A 547 -28.40 30.35 -39.89
CA ARG A 547 -27.50 31.51 -39.83
C ARG A 547 -26.35 31.38 -40.84
N ARG A 548 -25.69 30.21 -40.92
CA ARG A 548 -24.58 29.92 -41.86
C ARG A 548 -24.99 30.04 -43.33
N ASN A 549 -26.21 29.63 -43.65
CA ASN A 549 -26.80 29.70 -45.00
C ASN A 549 -27.55 31.02 -45.27
N GLY A 550 -27.33 32.07 -44.45
CA GLY A 550 -27.87 33.41 -44.67
C GLY A 550 -29.39 33.57 -44.49
N LYS A 551 -30.09 32.55 -44.00
CA LYS A 551 -31.56 32.55 -43.86
C LYS A 551 -32.07 33.18 -42.56
N LEU A 552 -31.21 33.41 -41.57
CA LEU A 552 -31.50 34.26 -40.40
C LEU A 552 -30.47 35.39 -40.33
N LYS A 553 -30.95 36.64 -40.19
CA LYS A 553 -30.13 37.79 -39.78
C LYS A 553 -30.04 37.85 -38.25
N SER A 554 -28.89 38.24 -37.72
CA SER A 554 -28.70 38.46 -36.28
C SER A 554 -29.44 39.72 -35.83
N GLY A 555 -30.35 39.60 -34.85
CA GLY A 555 -31.08 40.74 -34.27
C GLY A 555 -32.58 40.52 -34.03
N GLN A 556 -33.13 39.35 -34.34
CA GLN A 556 -34.50 38.95 -33.97
C GLN A 556 -34.47 37.56 -33.32
N GLU A 557 -34.56 37.53 -32.00
CA GLU A 557 -34.90 36.37 -31.14
C GLU A 557 -35.83 36.83 -30.03
#